data_AF-A0A520JWK1-F1
#
_entry.id   AF-A0A520JWK1-F1
#
_cell.length_a   1.000
_cell.length_b   1.000
_cell.length_c   1.000
_cell.angle_alpha   90.00
_cell.angle_beta   90.00
_cell.angle_gamma   90.00
#
_symmetry.space_group_name_H-M   'P 1'
#
loop_
_entity.id
_entity.type
_entity.pdbx_description
1 polymer ?
#
loop_
_entity_poly.entity_id
_entity_poly.type
_entity_poly.pdbx_seq_one_letter_code
_entity_poly.pdbx_strand_id
1 'polypeptide(L)' 'MHLKVNKEITNGAYQKLNGVSRSTAARELSALVKLGIIERHGHTGRGTVYVLKGSNDSETTQKRLNETIRK' A
#
# COMPACT_ATOMS: atom_id res chain seq x y z
N MET A 1 21.06 -3.78 -11.11
CA MET A 1 20.42 -4.63 -10.08
C MET A 1 20.07 -3.76 -8.88
N HIS A 2 18.81 -3.37 -8.59
CA HIS A 2 18.43 -2.81 -7.25
C HIS A 2 16.93 -2.94 -6.86
N LEU A 3 16.07 -3.64 -7.64
CA LEU A 3 14.64 -3.82 -7.32
C LEU A 3 14.31 -5.18 -6.67
N LYS A 4 15.24 -5.71 -5.88
CA LYS A 4 14.98 -6.79 -4.94
C LYS A 4 15.47 -6.27 -3.60
N VAL A 5 14.61 -6.12 -2.60
CA VAL A 5 14.88 -6.33 -1.16
C VAL A 5 13.86 -5.57 -0.29
N ASN A 6 13.41 -4.37 -0.67
CA ASN A 6 12.48 -3.61 0.18
C ASN A 6 11.04 -3.76 -0.30
N LYS A 7 10.34 -4.80 0.18
CA LYS A 7 8.86 -4.93 0.04
C LYS A 7 8.10 -3.91 0.90
N GLU A 8 8.82 -2.99 1.54
CA GLU A 8 8.33 -2.05 2.52
C GLU A 8 8.71 -0.63 2.11
N ILE A 9 7.76 0.29 2.23
CA ILE A 9 7.91 1.71 1.94
C ILE A 9 7.51 2.52 3.17
N THR A 10 8.30 3.52 3.52
CA THR A 10 7.94 4.51 4.54
C THR A 10 7.33 5.74 3.89
N ASN A 11 6.61 6.56 4.67
CA ASN A 11 6.10 7.83 4.17
C ASN A 11 7.24 8.71 3.58
N GLY A 12 8.37 8.80 4.27
CA GLY A 12 9.53 9.56 3.78
C GLY A 12 10.14 9.03 2.48
N ALA A 13 10.17 7.70 2.29
CA ALA A 13 10.59 7.10 1.02
C ALA A 13 9.59 7.42 -0.09
N TYR A 14 8.29 7.31 0.19
CA TYR A 14 7.22 7.65 -0.76
C TYR A 14 7.26 9.13 -1.17
N GLN A 15 7.53 10.04 -0.24
CA GLN A 15 7.70 11.46 -0.51
C GLN A 15 8.85 11.72 -1.47
N LYS A 16 10.01 11.09 -1.25
CA LYS A 16 11.19 11.25 -2.11
C LYS A 16 10.98 10.66 -3.51
N LEU A 17 10.28 9.54 -3.61
CA LEU A 17 9.99 8.87 -4.87
C LEU A 17 8.99 9.65 -5.74
N ASN A 18 7.94 10.21 -5.14
CA ASN A 18 6.89 10.92 -5.87
C ASN A 18 7.03 12.45 -5.84
N GLY A 19 7.99 12.99 -5.08
CA GLY A 19 8.17 14.44 -4.92
C GLY A 19 7.02 15.13 -4.20
N VAL A 20 6.24 14.40 -3.39
CA VAL A 20 5.01 14.90 -2.76
C VAL A 20 5.22 15.36 -1.32
N SER A 21 4.34 16.24 -0.85
CA SER A 21 4.31 16.68 0.54
C SER A 21 3.96 15.53 1.50
N ARG A 22 4.30 15.68 2.79
CA ARG A 22 4.03 14.65 3.82
C ARG A 22 2.55 14.31 3.95
N SER A 23 1.70 15.33 3.89
CA SER A 23 0.24 15.18 3.98
C SER A 23 -0.32 14.50 2.72
N THR A 24 0.19 14.84 1.54
CA THR A 24 -0.15 14.17 0.28
C THR A 24 0.24 12.69 0.33
N ALA A 25 1.49 12.38 0.68
CA ALA A 25 1.97 11.01 0.83
C ALA A 25 1.12 10.21 1.82
N ALA A 26 0.76 10.79 2.97
CA ALA A 26 -0.07 10.11 3.96
C ALA A 26 -1.48 9.80 3.43
N ARG A 27 -2.06 10.73 2.64
CA ARG A 27 -3.39 10.55 2.03
C ARG A 27 -3.37 9.47 0.96
N GLU A 28 -2.36 9.48 0.09
CA GLU A 28 -2.20 8.50 -0.99
C GLU A 28 -1.88 7.10 -0.44
N LEU A 29 -0.96 7.00 0.51
CA LEU A 29 -0.68 5.73 1.20
C LEU A 29 -1.93 5.20 1.93
N SER A 30 -2.73 6.07 2.54
CA SER A 30 -4.00 5.65 3.15
C SER A 30 -5.02 5.18 2.12
N ALA A 31 -5.06 5.79 0.93
CA ALA A 31 -5.90 5.33 -0.17
C ALA A 31 -5.44 3.95 -0.67
N LEU A 32 -4.14 3.73 -0.83
CA LEU A 32 -3.57 2.44 -1.22
C LEU A 32 -3.83 1.34 -0.18
N VAL A 33 -3.83 1.68 1.12
CA VAL A 33 -4.24 0.78 2.20
C VAL A 33 -5.73 0.44 2.09
N LYS A 34 -6.58 1.44 1.85
CA LYS A 34 -8.03 1.22 1.64
C LYS A 34 -8.32 0.36 0.41
N LEU A 35 -7.52 0.47 -0.63
CA LEU A 35 -7.59 -0.35 -1.84
C LEU A 35 -7.05 -1.77 -1.62
N GLY A 36 -6.42 -2.06 -0.47
CA GLY A 36 -5.85 -3.37 -0.15
C GLY A 36 -4.57 -3.69 -0.93
N ILE A 37 -3.94 -2.69 -1.55
CA ILE A 37 -2.71 -2.84 -2.34
C ILE A 37 -1.49 -2.93 -1.41
N ILE A 38 -1.50 -2.13 -0.34
CA ILE A 38 -0.45 -2.10 0.66
C ILE A 38 -1.04 -2.28 2.05
N GLU A 39 -0.29 -2.86 2.96
CA GLU A 39 -0.68 -3.05 4.35
C GLU A 39 0.17 -2.15 5.24
N ARG A 40 -0.48 -1.39 6.14
CA ARG A 40 0.22 -0.53 7.09
C ARG A 40 0.68 -1.37 8.28
N HIS A 41 1.99 -1.56 8.42
CA HIS A 41 2.61 -2.17 9.59
C HIS A 41 3.16 -1.07 10.51
N GLY A 42 2.58 -0.93 11.69
CA GLY A 42 3.06 0.02 12.70
C GLY A 42 1.94 0.74 13.47
N HIS A 43 2.13 0.83 14.78
CA HIS A 43 1.30 1.59 15.69
C HIS A 43 1.94 2.96 15.93
N THR A 44 1.31 4.03 15.42
CA THR A 44 1.58 5.44 15.76
C THR A 44 2.99 6.01 15.50
N GLY A 45 3.15 6.68 14.36
CA GLY A 45 4.09 7.80 14.19
C GLY A 45 5.50 7.43 13.71
N ARG A 46 6.40 7.06 14.63
CA ARG A 46 7.81 6.74 14.34
C ARG A 46 7.95 5.22 14.16
N GLY A 47 8.00 4.77 12.91
CA GLY A 47 8.13 3.34 12.58
C GLY A 47 7.00 2.78 11.71
N THR A 48 6.07 3.62 11.25
CA THR A 48 5.06 3.17 10.29
C THR A 48 5.73 2.81 8.96
N VAL A 49 5.68 1.53 8.65
CA VAL A 49 6.07 0.97 7.36
C VAL A 49 4.82 0.51 6.61
N TYR A 50 4.86 0.57 5.29
CA TYR A 50 3.80 0.10 4.43
C TYR A 50 4.36 -1.02 3.58
N VAL A 51 3.79 -2.21 3.68
CA VAL A 51 4.27 -3.39 2.97
C VAL A 51 3.41 -3.60 1.74
N LEU A 52 4.02 -3.77 0.57
CA LEU A 52 3.29 -4.13 -0.64
C LEU A 52 2.71 -5.54 -0.46
N LYS A 53 1.40 -5.67 -0.57
CA LYS A 53 0.77 -6.99 -0.56
C LYS A 53 1.15 -7.67 -1.86
N GLY A 54 1.96 -8.72 -1.75
CA GLY A 54 2.51 -9.42 -2.91
C GLY A 54 1.39 -9.94 -3.82
N SER A 55 1.61 -9.85 -5.13
CA SER A 55 0.69 -10.16 -6.22
C SER A 55 0.26 -11.63 -6.35
N ASN A 56 0.22 -12.37 -5.24
CA ASN A 56 -0.41 -13.70 -5.17
C ASN A 56 -1.87 -13.61 -4.68
N ASP A 57 -2.31 -12.45 -4.17
CA ASP A 57 -3.67 -12.22 -3.65
C ASP A 57 -4.61 -11.53 -4.65
N SER A 58 -4.19 -11.33 -5.90
CA SER A 58 -5.07 -10.78 -6.95
C SER A 58 -6.26 -11.69 -7.28
N GLU A 59 -6.23 -12.95 -6.83
CA GLU A 59 -7.34 -13.90 -6.96
C GLU A 59 -8.49 -13.60 -5.98
N THR A 60 -8.21 -12.98 -4.83
CA THR A 60 -9.21 -12.76 -3.76
C THR A 60 -10.04 -11.48 -3.99
N THR A 61 -9.43 -10.42 -4.54
CA THR A 61 -10.14 -9.13 -4.79
C THR A 61 -11.04 -9.18 -6.02
N GLN A 62 -10.67 -9.94 -7.06
CA GLN A 62 -11.56 -10.15 -8.22
C GLN A 62 -12.76 -11.04 -7.86
N LYS A 63 -12.60 -12.02 -6.95
CA LYS A 63 -13.70 -12.88 -6.48
C LYS A 63 -14.85 -12.11 -5.82
N ARG A 64 -14.55 -11.14 -4.94
CA ARG A 64 -15.57 -10.34 -4.23
C ARG A 64 -16.36 -9.38 -5.13
N LEU A 65 -15.73 -8.85 -6.18
CA LEU A 65 -16.45 -8.02 -7.18
C LEU A 65 -17.39 -8.90 -8.03
N ASN A 66 -16.95 -10.11 -8.37
CA ASN A 66 -17.73 -11.05 -9.19
C ASN A 66 -18.92 -11.68 -8.43
N GLU A 67 -18.85 -11.80 -7.10
CA GLU A 67 -19.98 -12.28 -6.28
C GLU A 67 -21.07 -11.23 -6.05
N THR A 68 -20.73 -9.94 -6.08
CA THR A 68 -21.70 -8.86 -5.85
C THR A 68 -22.61 -8.61 -7.06
N ILE A 69 -22.12 -8.90 -8.27
CA ILE A 69 -22.88 -8.71 -9.52
C ILE A 69 -23.91 -9.84 -9.75
N ARG A 70 -23.84 -10.93 -8.98
CA ARG A 70 -24.66 -12.13 -9.18
C ARG A 70 -25.94 -12.18 -8.33
N LYS A 71 -26.31 -11.08 -7.66
CA LYS A 71 -27.50 -11.00 -6.81
C LYS A 71 -28.57 -10.09 -7.40
#